data_AF-A0A352WS55-F1
#
_entry.id   AF-A0A352WS55-F1
#
_cell.length_a   1.000
_cell.length_b   1.000
_cell.length_c   1.000
_cell.angle_alpha   90.00
_cell.angle_beta   90.00
_cell.angle_gamma   90.00
#
_symmetry.space_group_name_H-M   'P 1'
#
loop_
_entity.id
_entity.type
_entity.pdbx_description
1 polymer ?
#
loop_
_entity_poly.entity_id
_entity_poly.type
_entity_poly.pdbx_seq_one_letter_code
_entity_poly.pdbx_strand_id
1 'polypeptide(L)'
;SFVTAVKALAAHYKKLGRELLFETGQETPVALLRVIEDVGGSSLGINLDPANLIMYGKGNPVDTLDVFGPYVRSLHAKDGLYPTDGKSLG
;
A
#
# COMPACT_ATOMS: atom_id res chain seq x y z
N SER A 1 18.91 5.00 -0.03
CA SER A 1 18.10 3.75 -0.04
C SER A 1 16.68 4.07 -0.46
N PHE A 2 15.81 3.07 -0.63
CA PHE A 2 14.38 3.27 -0.92
C PHE A 2 13.71 4.24 0.07
N VAL A 3 13.86 3.99 1.38
CA VAL A 3 13.30 4.85 2.44
C VAL A 3 13.79 6.30 2.34
N THR A 4 15.08 6.53 2.04
CA THR A 4 15.62 7.88 1.84
C THR A 4 14.91 8.62 0.70
N ALA A 5 14.67 7.93 -0.42
CA ALA A 5 13.98 8.51 -1.57
C ALA A 5 12.53 8.85 -1.24
N VAL A 6 11.81 7.94 -0.58
CA VAL A 6 10.42 8.18 -0.15
C VAL A 6 10.36 9.36 0.85
N LYS A 7 11.29 9.45 1.80
CA LYS A 7 11.39 10.60 2.73
C LYS A 7 11.53 11.93 1.98
N ALA A 8 12.37 11.99 0.95
CA ALA A 8 12.56 13.20 0.15
C ALA A 8 11.27 13.58 -0.60
N LEU A 9 10.58 12.61 -1.20
CA LEU A 9 9.30 12.83 -1.89
C LEU A 9 8.20 13.27 -0.93
N ALA A 10 8.03 12.59 0.20
CA ALA A 10 7.05 12.94 1.21
C ALA A 10 7.27 14.38 1.71
N ALA A 11 8.52 14.74 2.04
CA ALA A 11 8.86 16.10 2.44
C ALA A 11 8.56 17.15 1.35
N HIS A 12 8.75 16.81 0.07
CA HIS A 12 8.40 17.69 -1.04
C HIS A 12 6.88 17.88 -1.16
N TYR A 13 6.09 16.79 -1.19
CA TYR A 13 4.63 16.87 -1.30
C TYR A 13 3.98 17.53 -0.09
N LYS A 14 4.52 17.32 1.11
CA LYS A 14 4.07 18.00 2.32
C LYS A 14 4.12 19.53 2.20
N LYS A 15 5.19 20.07 1.61
CA LYS A 15 5.32 21.53 1.35
C LYS A 15 4.27 22.05 0.38
N LEU A 16 3.73 21.17 -0.49
CA LEU A 16 2.67 21.47 -1.43
C LEU A 16 1.26 21.21 -0.86
N GLY A 17 1.14 20.82 0.41
CA GLY A 17 -0.14 20.44 1.02
C GLY A 17 -0.74 19.17 0.41
N ARG A 18 0.10 18.26 -0.10
CA ARG A 18 -0.31 17.00 -0.74
C ARG A 18 0.19 15.79 0.02
N GLU A 19 -0.52 14.68 -0.13
CA GLU A 19 -0.12 13.37 0.37
C GLU A 19 0.39 12.49 -0.78
N LEU A 20 1.36 11.62 -0.47
CA LEU A 20 1.80 10.56 -1.36
C LEU A 20 1.10 9.26 -0.94
N LEU A 21 0.26 8.72 -1.81
CA LEU A 21 -0.46 7.49 -1.55
C LEU A 21 0.23 6.30 -2.22
N PHE A 22 0.56 5.27 -1.45
CA PHE A 22 1.05 4.01 -1.98
C PHE A 22 -0.11 3.18 -2.51
N GLU A 23 0.00 2.73 -3.75
CA GLU A 23 -0.88 1.69 -4.30
C GLU A 23 -0.55 0.35 -3.61
N THR A 24 -1.57 -0.44 -3.27
CA THR A 24 -1.32 -1.83 -2.81
C THR A 24 -0.71 -2.66 -3.93
N GLY A 25 0.49 -3.19 -3.68
CA GLY A 25 1.28 -3.99 -4.62
C GLY A 25 1.49 -5.43 -4.15
N GLN A 26 2.59 -6.04 -4.58
CA GLN A 26 2.96 -7.43 -4.25
C GLN A 26 3.58 -7.58 -2.86
N GLU A 27 3.76 -6.50 -2.13
CA GLU A 27 4.24 -6.48 -0.76
C GLU A 27 3.19 -7.07 0.18
N THR A 28 3.63 -7.64 1.31
CA THR A 28 2.69 -7.96 2.39
C THR A 28 2.19 -6.68 3.06
N PRO A 29 0.99 -6.67 3.67
CA PRO A 29 0.47 -5.49 4.37
C PRO A 29 1.44 -4.94 5.43
N VAL A 30 2.11 -5.83 6.16
CA VAL A 30 3.11 -5.46 7.18
C VAL A 30 4.38 -4.85 6.58
N ALA A 31 4.76 -5.22 5.36
CA ALA A 31 5.90 -4.62 4.69
C ALA A 31 5.58 -3.18 4.24
N LEU A 32 4.37 -2.94 3.73
CA LEU A 32 3.91 -1.59 3.40
C LEU A 32 3.77 -0.71 4.66
N LEU A 33 3.21 -1.26 5.74
CA LEU A 33 3.15 -0.56 7.03
C LEU A 33 4.55 -0.14 7.52
N ARG A 34 5.53 -1.06 7.48
CA ARG A 34 6.91 -0.76 7.89
C ARG A 34 7.51 0.39 7.10
N VAL A 35 7.24 0.50 5.79
CA VAL A 35 7.71 1.64 4.98
C VAL A 35 7.13 2.95 5.48
N ILE A 36 5.84 2.97 5.80
CA ILE A 36 5.16 4.16 6.32
C ILE A 36 5.78 4.57 7.67
N GLU A 37 6.02 3.61 8.56
CA GLU A 37 6.66 3.82 9.86
C GLU A 37 8.10 4.33 9.73
N ASP A 38 8.92 3.68 8.89
CA ASP A 38 10.32 4.02 8.65
C ASP A 38 10.47 5.43 8.05
N VAL A 39 9.51 5.87 7.25
CA VAL A 39 9.46 7.21 6.66
C VAL A 39 8.99 8.26 7.67
N GLY A 40 8.23 7.86 8.69
CA GLY A 40 7.71 8.72 9.74
C GLY A 40 6.25 9.14 9.54
N GLY A 41 5.51 8.46 8.66
CA GLY A 41 4.05 8.50 8.50
C GLY A 41 3.42 9.82 8.01
N SER A 42 4.05 10.97 8.24
CA SER A 42 3.48 12.26 7.86
C SER A 42 3.49 12.41 6.34
N SER A 43 2.38 12.85 5.75
CA SER A 43 2.15 13.00 4.29
C SER A 43 2.24 11.72 3.46
N LEU A 44 2.15 10.55 4.10
CA LEU A 44 1.98 9.26 3.44
C LEU A 44 0.60 8.68 3.71
N GLY A 45 0.07 7.97 2.72
CA GLY A 45 -1.13 7.15 2.89
C GLY A 45 -1.13 5.98 1.92
N ILE A 46 -2.27 5.31 1.82
CA ILE A 46 -2.49 4.15 0.96
C ILE A 46 -3.71 4.41 0.06
N ASN A 47 -3.54 4.16 -1.24
CA ASN A 47 -4.63 3.93 -2.17
C ASN A 47 -4.87 2.41 -2.22
N LEU A 48 -5.93 1.98 -1.53
CA LEU A 48 -6.22 0.55 -1.37
C LEU A 48 -6.87 0.00 -2.64
N ASP A 49 -6.22 -0.97 -3.27
CA ASP A 49 -6.79 -1.79 -4.33
C ASP A 49 -6.95 -3.24 -3.82
N PRO A 50 -8.18 -3.62 -3.39
CA PRO A 50 -8.46 -4.95 -2.86
C PRO A 50 -8.06 -6.08 -3.81
N ALA A 51 -8.32 -5.92 -5.11
CA ALA A 51 -8.03 -6.95 -6.09
C ALA A 51 -6.54 -7.21 -6.24
N ASN A 52 -5.68 -6.19 -6.13
CA ASN A 52 -4.23 -6.43 -6.16
C ASN A 52 -3.80 -7.38 -5.03
N LEU A 53 -4.33 -7.20 -3.81
CA LEU A 53 -4.01 -8.07 -2.67
C LEU A 53 -4.44 -9.52 -2.90
N ILE A 54 -5.59 -9.72 -3.54
CA ILE A 54 -6.15 -11.04 -3.87
C ILE A 54 -5.34 -11.67 -5.02
N MET A 55 -5.21 -10.97 -6.16
CA MET A 55 -4.55 -11.44 -7.38
C MET A 55 -3.06 -11.78 -7.18
N TYR A 56 -2.39 -11.08 -6.26
CA TYR A 56 -1.00 -11.35 -5.90
C TYR A 56 -0.85 -12.39 -4.78
N GLY A 57 -1.96 -12.86 -4.19
CA GLY A 57 -1.96 -13.80 -3.07
C GLY A 57 -1.30 -13.24 -1.82
N LYS A 58 -1.45 -11.93 -1.55
CA LYS A 58 -0.75 -11.22 -0.47
C LYS A 58 -1.60 -10.96 0.76
N GLY A 59 -2.91 -11.15 0.67
CA GLY A 59 -3.79 -11.14 1.84
C GLY A 59 -5.26 -11.08 1.47
N ASN A 60 -6.11 -11.30 2.48
CA ASN A 60 -7.51 -10.93 2.41
C ASN A 60 -7.63 -9.41 2.60
N PRO A 61 -8.30 -8.66 1.69
CA PRO A 61 -8.39 -7.21 1.78
C PRO A 61 -8.98 -6.70 3.10
N VAL A 62 -9.94 -7.42 3.68
CA VAL A 62 -10.57 -7.03 4.96
C VAL A 62 -9.54 -7.09 6.09
N ASP A 63 -8.80 -8.19 6.21
CA ASP A 63 -7.77 -8.37 7.25
C ASP A 63 -6.63 -7.36 7.10
N THR A 64 -6.36 -6.87 5.88
CA THR A 64 -5.32 -5.85 5.68
C THR A 64 -5.66 -4.50 6.31
N LEU A 65 -6.95 -4.22 6.51
CA LEU A 65 -7.40 -3.00 7.18
C LEU A 65 -7.05 -3.00 8.66
N ASP A 66 -6.94 -4.17 9.31
CA ASP A 66 -6.47 -4.26 10.70
C ASP A 66 -4.98 -3.90 10.82
N VAL A 67 -4.23 -4.00 9.72
CA VAL A 67 -2.79 -3.71 9.68
C VAL A 67 -2.54 -2.25 9.31
N PHE A 68 -3.03 -1.81 8.16
CA PHE A 68 -2.71 -0.48 7.62
C PHE A 68 -3.93 0.41 7.41
N GLY A 69 -5.13 -0.01 7.83
CA GLY A 69 -6.39 0.73 7.67
C GLY A 69 -6.31 2.21 8.07
N PRO A 70 -5.64 2.58 9.20
CA PRO A 70 -5.46 3.98 9.58
C PRO A 70 -4.74 4.86 8.54
N TYR A 71 -4.03 4.25 7.58
CA TYR A 71 -3.30 4.94 6.51
C TYR A 71 -4.04 4.96 5.17
N VAL A 72 -5.19 4.29 5.04
CA VAL A 72 -5.99 4.33 3.81
C VAL A 72 -6.60 5.72 3.61
N ARG A 73 -6.42 6.30 2.42
CA ARG A 73 -6.92 7.64 2.05
C ARG A 73 -7.77 7.64 0.79
N SER A 74 -7.64 6.59 -0.01
CA SER A 74 -8.38 6.39 -1.25
C SER A 74 -8.50 4.89 -1.52
N LEU A 75 -9.42 4.52 -2.40
CA LEU A 75 -9.65 3.13 -2.79
C LEU A 75 -9.93 2.98 -4.28
N HIS A 76 -9.53 1.84 -4.83
CA HIS A 76 -10.03 1.32 -6.09
C HIS A 76 -11.12 0.28 -5.83
N ALA A 77 -12.25 0.41 -6.53
CA ALA A 77 -13.29 -0.61 -6.54
C ALA A 77 -13.00 -1.60 -7.67
N LYS A 78 -12.15 -2.59 -7.38
CA LYS A 78 -11.75 -3.65 -8.30
C LYS A 78 -11.87 -5.00 -7.60
N ASP A 79 -12.20 -6.03 -8.37
CA ASP A 79 -12.29 -7.41 -7.91
C ASP A 79 -11.28 -8.31 -8.64
N GLY A 80 -10.95 -9.46 -8.06
CA GLY A 80 -9.96 -10.40 -8.56
C GLY A 80 -10.15 -11.79 -7.94
N LEU A 81 -9.51 -12.80 -8.51
CA LEU A 81 -9.45 -14.13 -7.92
C LEU A 81 -8.14 -14.28 -7.15
N TYR A 82 -7.97 -15.42 -6.48
CA TYR A 82 -6.68 -15.79 -5.92
C TYR A 82 -5.91 -16.63 -6.95
N PRO A 83 -4.58 -16.50 -7.01
CA PRO A 83 -3.76 -17.34 -7.87
C PRO A 83 -3.89 -18.80 -7.42
N THR A 84 -4.14 -19.68 -8.37
CA THR A 84 -4.33 -21.13 -8.14
C THR A 84 -3.16 -21.98 -8.63
N ASP A 85 -2.16 -21.34 -9.25
CA ASP A 85 -0.92 -21.96 -9.68
C ASP A 85 0.29 -21.03 -9.42
N GLY A 86 1.51 -21.55 -9.59
CA GLY A 86 2.75 -20.81 -9.32
C GLY A 86 3.30 -19.98 -10.49
N LYS A 87 2.57 -19.86 -11.60
CA LYS A 87 3.02 -19.21 -12.85
C LYS A 87 2.14 -18.03 -13.25
N SER A 88 0.90 -18.03 -12.80
CA SER A 88 -0.13 -17.06 -13.16
C SER A 88 -0.51 -16.24 -11.93
N LEU A 89 -0.69 -14.95 -12.13
CA LEU A 89 -1.55 -14.18 -11.24
C LEU A 89 -3.00 -14.50 -11.61
N GLY A 90 -3.93 -14.10 -10.76
CA GLY A 90 -5.35 -14.17 -11.11
C GLY A 90 -6.20 -13.90 -9.92
#